data_AF-A0A183K4J1-F1
#
_entry.id   AF-A0A183K4J1-F1
#
_cell.length_a   1.000
_cell.length_b   1.000
_cell.length_c   1.000
_cell.angle_alpha   90.00
_cell.angle_beta   90.00
_cell.angle_gamma   90.00
#
_symmetry.space_group_name_H-M   'P 1'
#
loop_
_entity.id
_entity.type
_entity.pdbx_description
1 polymer ?
#
loop_
_entity_poly.entity_id
_entity_poly.type
_entity_poly.pdbx_seq_one_letter_code
_entity_poly.pdbx_strand_id
1 'polypeptide(L)'
;MTSLAKLSPLDKEKLTRYFNSYNIWGLTGIKSCVENLKSVYLTLAMLDGFCSVAKAVELSQIEMLFQVNRWGDVPSYHDVENADLNARVSAALFLALLSHYRHDIKIKTSIK
;
A
#
# COMPACT_ATOMS: atom_id res chain seq x y z
N MET A 1 -20.19 7.29 -20.81
CA MET A 1 -18.85 7.07 -20.24
C MET A 1 -18.48 8.30 -19.43
N THR A 2 -18.62 8.24 -18.11
CA THR A 2 -18.27 9.32 -17.20
C THR A 2 -16.78 9.64 -17.30
N SER A 3 -16.45 10.93 -17.47
CA SER A 3 -15.08 11.43 -17.34
C SER A 3 -14.52 10.93 -16.02
N LEU A 4 -13.47 10.10 -16.06
CA LEU A 4 -12.77 9.65 -14.86
C LEU A 4 -12.37 10.90 -14.04
N ALA A 5 -12.54 10.86 -12.73
CA ALA A 5 -12.08 11.95 -11.87
C ALA A 5 -10.58 12.14 -12.09
N LYS A 6 -10.18 13.35 -12.52
CA LYS A 6 -8.78 13.68 -12.73
C LYS A 6 -8.18 14.13 -11.40
N LEU A 7 -7.04 13.55 -11.04
CA LEU A 7 -6.26 14.02 -9.90
C LEU A 7 -5.81 15.46 -10.16
N SER A 8 -5.87 16.32 -9.13
CA SER A 8 -5.42 17.70 -9.27
C SER A 8 -3.92 17.73 -9.66
N PRO A 9 -3.47 18.73 -10.45
CA PRO A 9 -2.06 18.84 -10.81
C PRO A 9 -1.15 18.94 -9.59
N LEU A 10 -1.60 19.65 -8.54
CA LEU A 10 -0.87 19.83 -7.30
C LEU A 10 -0.69 18.51 -6.53
N ASP A 11 -1.74 17.68 -6.44
CA ASP A 11 -1.65 16.40 -5.74
C ASP A 11 -0.81 15.39 -6.53
N LYS A 12 -0.88 15.45 -7.87
CA LYS A 12 0.00 14.66 -8.73
C LYS A 12 1.46 15.01 -8.48
N GLU A 13 1.81 16.30 -8.42
CA GLU A 13 3.17 16.76 -8.15
C GLU A 13 3.66 16.29 -6.76
N LYS A 14 2.82 16.41 -5.72
CA LYS A 14 3.14 15.92 -4.37
C LYS A 14 3.45 14.42 -4.37
N LEU A 15 2.62 13.60 -5.02
CA LEU A 15 2.84 12.16 -5.13
C LEU A 15 4.11 11.84 -5.93
N THR A 16 4.34 12.52 -7.06
CA THR A 16 5.56 12.35 -7.85
C THR A 16 6.81 12.66 -7.02
N ARG A 17 6.81 13.78 -6.27
CA ARG A 17 7.92 14.13 -5.39
C ARG A 17 8.12 13.10 -4.27
N TYR A 18 7.04 12.61 -3.68
CA TYR A 18 7.09 11.57 -2.65
C TYR A 18 7.74 10.28 -3.21
N PHE A 19 7.29 9.77 -4.35
CA PHE A 19 7.85 8.56 -4.94
C PHE A 19 9.29 8.72 -5.41
N ASN A 20 9.66 9.89 -5.93
CA ASN A 20 11.04 10.20 -6.32
C ASN A 20 12.02 10.25 -5.14
N SER A 21 11.53 10.29 -3.90
CA SER A 21 12.40 10.22 -2.70
C SER A 21 12.89 8.80 -2.39
N TYR A 22 12.28 7.78 -3.01
CA TYR A 22 12.68 6.38 -2.83
C TYR A 22 13.77 5.98 -3.82
N ASN A 23 14.66 5.10 -3.39
CA ASN A 23 15.55 4.39 -4.31
C ASN A 23 14.76 3.37 -5.15
N ILE A 24 15.41 2.79 -6.16
CA ILE A 24 14.77 1.85 -7.07
C ILE A 24 14.13 0.66 -6.35
N TRP A 25 14.78 0.10 -5.33
CA TRP A 25 14.30 -1.06 -4.58
C TRP A 25 13.04 -0.72 -3.75
N GLY A 26 13.06 0.44 -3.09
CA GLY A 26 11.92 0.97 -2.37
C GLY A 26 10.74 1.20 -3.31
N LEU A 27 11.00 1.82 -4.46
CA LEU A 27 9.97 2.07 -5.47
C LEU A 27 9.41 0.76 -6.06
N THR A 28 10.24 -0.27 -6.25
CA THR A 28 9.80 -1.61 -6.67
C THR A 28 8.87 -2.24 -5.64
N GLY A 29 9.20 -2.16 -4.36
CA GLY A 29 8.33 -2.64 -3.27
C GLY A 29 6.99 -1.89 -3.26
N ILE A 30 7.03 -0.56 -3.32
CA ILE A 30 5.83 0.28 -3.39
C ILE A 30 4.97 -0.06 -4.61
N LYS A 31 5.58 -0.16 -5.79
CA LYS A 31 4.88 -0.53 -7.03
C LYS A 31 4.15 -1.86 -6.88
N SER A 32 4.82 -2.86 -6.31
CA SER A 32 4.22 -4.18 -6.10
C SER A 32 3.06 -4.13 -5.10
N CYS A 33 3.15 -3.36 -4.02
CA CYS A 33 2.01 -3.12 -3.11
C CYS A 33 0.82 -2.48 -3.86
N VAL A 34 1.07 -1.45 -4.66
CA VAL A 34 0.03 -0.75 -5.43
C VAL A 34 -0.63 -1.67 -6.44
N GLU A 35 0.13 -2.52 -7.14
CA GLU A 35 -0.39 -3.46 -8.14
C GLU A 35 -1.26 -4.54 -7.49
N ASN A 36 -0.86 -5.07 -6.32
CA ASN A 36 -1.63 -6.09 -5.60
C ASN A 36 -2.90 -5.50 -4.96
N LEU A 37 -2.81 -4.36 -4.27
CA LEU A 37 -3.95 -3.73 -3.60
C LEU A 37 -4.84 -2.90 -4.53
N LYS A 38 -4.37 -2.63 -5.76
CA LYS A 38 -4.99 -1.72 -6.73
C LYS A 38 -5.25 -0.32 -6.16
N SER A 39 -4.44 0.10 -5.18
CA SER A 39 -4.63 1.35 -4.45
C SER A 39 -3.32 1.95 -3.98
N VAL A 40 -3.05 3.18 -4.42
CA VAL A 40 -1.93 3.99 -3.94
C VAL A 40 -2.15 4.38 -2.48
N TYR A 41 -3.35 4.79 -2.11
CA TYR A 41 -3.64 5.28 -0.76
C TYR A 41 -3.53 4.19 0.30
N LEU A 42 -3.98 2.95 0.03
CA LEU A 42 -3.78 1.84 0.96
C LEU A 42 -2.30 1.51 1.11
N THR A 43 -1.53 1.59 0.02
CA THR A 43 -0.06 1.42 0.08
C THR A 43 0.60 2.48 0.96
N LEU A 44 0.24 3.76 0.80
CA LEU A 44 0.75 4.84 1.63
C LEU A 44 0.35 4.67 3.11
N ALA A 45 -0.90 4.29 3.38
CA ALA A 45 -1.37 4.01 4.73
C ALA A 45 -0.58 2.90 5.43
N MET A 46 -0.21 1.84 4.69
CA MET A 46 0.67 0.78 5.22
C MET A 46 2.10 1.28 5.47
N LEU A 47 2.68 2.04 4.54
CA LEU A 47 4.05 2.58 4.68
C LEU A 47 4.18 3.51 5.88
N ASP A 48 3.16 4.32 6.13
CA ASP A 48 3.10 5.24 7.26
C ASP A 48 2.65 4.55 8.57
N GLY A 49 2.32 3.24 8.52
CA GLY A 49 1.94 2.45 9.70
C GLY A 49 0.50 2.67 10.19
N PHE A 50 -0.37 3.29 9.40
CA PHE A 50 -1.79 3.47 9.75
C PHE A 50 -2.59 2.16 9.74
N CYS A 51 -2.19 1.17 8.93
CA CYS A 51 -2.84 -0.14 8.90
C CYS A 51 -1.84 -1.27 8.66
N SER A 52 -2.18 -2.46 9.14
CA SER A 52 -1.43 -3.68 8.87
C SER A 52 -1.68 -4.17 7.44
N VAL A 53 -0.81 -5.06 6.95
CA VAL A 53 -0.98 -5.72 5.65
C VAL A 53 -2.33 -6.43 5.56
N ALA A 54 -2.68 -7.23 6.58
CA ALA A 54 -3.95 -7.94 6.63
C ALA A 54 -5.14 -6.98 6.52
N LYS A 55 -5.08 -5.83 7.21
CA LYS A 55 -6.15 -4.84 7.14
C LYS A 55 -6.21 -4.15 5.77
N ALA A 56 -5.08 -3.84 5.16
CA ALA A 56 -5.04 -3.26 3.82
C ALA A 56 -5.57 -4.22 2.76
N VAL A 57 -5.25 -5.51 2.86
CA VAL A 57 -5.77 -6.55 1.97
C VAL A 57 -7.29 -6.68 2.11
N GLU A 58 -7.82 -6.70 3.34
CA GLU A 58 -9.27 -6.67 3.59
C GLU A 58 -9.92 -5.42 2.96
N LEU A 59 -9.34 -4.24 3.18
CA LEU A 59 -9.85 -2.97 2.64
C LEU A 59 -9.77 -2.88 1.12
N SER A 60 -8.84 -3.58 0.48
CA SER A 60 -8.77 -3.66 -0.98
C SER A 60 -9.90 -4.51 -1.60
N GLN A 61 -10.62 -5.27 -0.76
CA GLN A 61 -11.61 -6.25 -1.18
C GLN A 61 -13.03 -5.95 -0.65
N ILE A 62 -13.29 -4.72 -0.19
CA ILE A 62 -14.59 -4.34 0.41
C ILE A 62 -15.80 -4.63 -0.47
N GLU A 63 -15.66 -4.46 -1.79
CA GLU A 63 -16.73 -4.79 -2.74
C GLU A 63 -17.01 -6.29 -2.70
N MET A 64 -15.99 -7.13 -2.90
CA MET A 64 -16.15 -8.58 -2.84
C MET A 64 -16.72 -9.05 -1.49
N LEU A 65 -16.23 -8.52 -0.37
CA LEU A 65 -16.77 -8.82 0.96
C LEU A 65 -18.24 -8.42 1.10
N PHE A 66 -18.63 -7.27 0.54
CA PHE A 66 -20.03 -6.86 0.49
C PHE A 66 -20.88 -7.81 -0.35
N GLN A 67 -20.39 -8.23 -1.52
CA GLN A 67 -21.09 -9.16 -2.40
C GLN A 67 -21.30 -10.53 -1.74
N VAL A 68 -20.26 -11.09 -1.10
CA VAL A 68 -20.34 -12.34 -0.34
C VAL A 68 -21.36 -12.23 0.80
N ASN A 69 -21.35 -11.12 1.54
CA ASN A 69 -22.32 -10.89 2.60
C ASN A 69 -23.76 -10.82 2.08
N ARG A 70 -23.95 -10.16 0.92
CA ARG A 70 -25.26 -9.89 0.34
C ARG A 70 -25.88 -11.10 -0.35
N TRP A 71 -25.07 -11.90 -1.04
CA TRP A 71 -25.53 -12.97 -1.94
C TRP A 71 -25.11 -14.38 -1.50
N GLY A 72 -24.41 -14.49 -0.38
CA GLY A 72 -23.85 -15.75 0.09
C GLY A 72 -22.50 -16.04 -0.57
N ASP A 73 -21.72 -16.86 0.13
CA ASP A 73 -20.41 -17.28 -0.35
C ASP A 73 -20.54 -18.38 -1.40
N VAL A 74 -19.66 -18.35 -2.40
CA VAL A 74 -19.55 -19.41 -3.40
C VAL A 74 -18.34 -20.26 -2.99
N PRO A 75 -18.50 -21.57 -2.74
CA PRO A 75 -17.37 -22.45 -2.42
C PRO A 75 -16.27 -22.33 -3.49
N SER A 76 -15.14 -21.73 -3.12
CA SER A 76 -14.10 -21.27 -4.03
C SER A 76 -12.76 -21.16 -3.29
N TYR A 77 -11.68 -20.91 -4.03
CA TYR A 77 -10.29 -20.82 -3.52
C TYR A 77 -9.96 -19.47 -2.85
N HIS A 78 -10.97 -18.73 -2.37
CA HIS A 78 -10.79 -17.38 -1.84
C HIS A 78 -9.85 -17.30 -0.63
N ASP A 79 -9.77 -18.36 0.19
CA ASP A 79 -8.82 -18.43 1.30
C ASP A 79 -7.37 -18.49 0.80
N VAL A 80 -7.13 -19.24 -0.28
CA VAL A 80 -5.80 -19.38 -0.89
C VAL A 80 -5.41 -18.08 -1.59
N GLU A 81 -6.33 -17.46 -2.31
CA GLU A 81 -6.12 -16.15 -2.94
C GLU A 81 -5.81 -15.07 -1.90
N ASN A 82 -6.56 -15.05 -0.79
CA ASN A 82 -6.30 -14.14 0.31
C ASN A 82 -4.93 -14.38 0.97
N ALA A 83 -4.55 -15.63 1.18
CA ALA A 83 -3.24 -15.98 1.73
C ALA A 83 -2.10 -15.56 0.79
N ASP A 84 -2.22 -15.83 -0.51
CA ASP A 84 -1.24 -15.42 -1.53
C ASP A 84 -1.13 -13.89 -1.61
N LEU A 85 -2.26 -13.19 -1.61
CA LEU A 85 -2.31 -11.72 -1.63
C LEU A 85 -1.62 -11.13 -0.39
N ASN A 86 -1.92 -11.67 0.80
CA ASN A 86 -1.25 -11.26 2.04
C ASN A 86 0.27 -11.51 1.97
N ALA A 87 0.71 -12.66 1.46
CA ALA A 87 2.12 -12.98 1.32
C ALA A 87 2.84 -12.02 0.37
N ARG A 88 2.27 -11.75 -0.80
CA ARG A 88 2.82 -10.82 -1.80
C ARG A 88 2.94 -9.40 -1.27
N VAL A 89 1.87 -8.89 -0.66
CA VAL A 89 1.86 -7.52 -0.11
C VAL A 89 2.84 -7.41 1.06
N SER A 90 2.94 -8.44 1.91
CA SER A 90 3.91 -8.47 3.02
C SER A 90 5.35 -8.42 2.52
N ALA A 91 5.69 -9.24 1.51
CA ALA A 91 7.03 -9.24 0.92
C ALA A 91 7.37 -7.92 0.23
N ALA A 92 6.41 -7.33 -0.50
CA ALA A 92 6.56 -6.04 -1.16
C ALA A 92 6.74 -4.89 -0.16
N LEU A 93 5.95 -4.86 0.92
CA LEU A 93 6.07 -3.87 1.99
C LEU A 93 7.41 -4.01 2.71
N PHE A 94 7.84 -5.24 2.99
CA PHE A 94 9.14 -5.51 3.58
C PHE A 94 10.28 -4.93 2.73
N LEU A 95 10.26 -5.17 1.41
CA LEU A 95 11.24 -4.59 0.49
C LEU A 95 11.19 -3.06 0.50
N ALA A 96 9.99 -2.47 0.50
CA ALA A 96 9.82 -1.02 0.52
C ALA A 96 10.42 -0.39 1.77
N LEU A 97 10.12 -0.96 2.95
CA LEU A 97 10.60 -0.47 4.24
C LEU A 97 12.10 -0.72 4.45
N LEU A 98 12.60 -1.91 4.08
CA LEU A 98 14.01 -2.23 4.18
C LEU A 98 14.87 -1.32 3.31
N SER A 99 14.40 -1.03 2.10
CA SER A 99 15.11 -0.16 1.15
C SER A 99 15.03 1.31 1.53
N HIS A 100 14.03 1.69 2.33
CA HIS A 100 13.80 3.02 2.87
C HIS A 100 14.24 3.09 4.33
N TYR A 101 15.54 2.86 4.59
CA TYR A 101 16.08 3.00 5.94
C TYR A 101 16.12 4.49 6.34
N ARG A 102 15.11 4.93 7.10
CA ARG A 102 15.00 6.30 7.63
C ARG A 102 15.83 6.41 8.91
N HIS A 103 17.04 6.96 8.80
CA HIS A 103 17.87 7.30 9.95
C HIS A 103 17.33 8.59 10.61
N ASP A 104 16.43 8.47 11.57
CA ASP A 104 16.16 9.58 12.51
C ASP A 104 17.29 9.62 13.55
N ILE A 105 18.48 10.08 13.14
CA ILE A 105 19.58 10.34 14.09
C ILE A 105 19.16 11.54 14.92
N LYS A 106 18.74 11.31 16.17
CA LYS A 106 18.60 12.36 17.19
C LYS A 106 19.98 12.96 17.43
N ILE A 107 20.30 14.05 16.74
CA ILE A 107 21.50 14.85 17.03
C ILE A 107 21.29 15.42 18.43
N LYS A 108 22.04 14.91 19.42
CA LYS A 108 22.14 15.56 20.73
C LYS A 108 22.68 16.97 20.48
N THR A 109 21.82 17.98 20.63
CA THR A 109 22.23 19.37 20.63
C THR A 109 23.19 19.54 21.79
N SER A 110 24.49 19.72 21.50
CA SER A 110 25.49 20.02 22.52
C SER A 110 25.10 21.35 23.15
N ILE A 111 24.67 21.29 24.41
CA ILE A 111 24.49 22.47 25.25
C ILE A 111 25.88 23.09 25.40
N LYS A 112 25.99 24.37 25.00
CA LYS A 112 27.17 25.22 25.17
C LYS A 112 27.40 25.53 26.64
#